data_AF-A0A1B2Z3F9-F1
#
_entry.id   AF-A0A1B2Z3F9-F1
#
_cell.length_a   1.000
_cell.length_b   1.000
_cell.length_c   1.000
_cell.angle_alpha   90.00
_cell.angle_beta   90.00
_cell.angle_gamma   90.00
#
_symmetry.space_group_name_H-M   'P 1'
#
loop_
_entity.id
_entity.type
_entity.pdbx_description
1 polymer ?
#
loop_
_entity_poly.entity_id
_entity_poly.type
_entity_poly.pdbx_seq_one_letter_code
_entity_poly.pdbx_strand_id
1 'polypeptide(L)'
;MIQNNKTYYLSFFVLLTNLIVAQEISLFNQLNGRLDYTAIGNTLNTAENNSNFNCVINTTSSATLNLSNTQSLEAAYLYWAGSGSGDFSVSLNTIMLTPDRTFEYSLDASRQFFAAFKDVTELIQTQGNGMYTLSDLEQIDISEAYCSTGTNFAGWAIIIIYSDPSLPLNQINVYDGLESVPDNIIIQLNNLNVLDTTGAKIGFLAWEGDAELAVNEELQMNGITLSNAPLNPANNAFNGTNSFTNESNLFNMDIDFYSIQNTINIGDTSALIELTSGQDLVMVNNIITVLNSQLPDATISIDAVNQVCNSRELLVEYTVLNMNSTQLLIANTPIAFYTNGVLIGQTQTQNDIPMNSSESGSISLTIDSSLASNFILSVVVDDDGTGNGVISENNEINNSTETDIELIESVPITTLGILTGCYTGIDEATYNLSSVLIEAYFDSETANFYATLDDLYNNIGAILNPSEYICSIEDSTVYIKIDSEPCYEVFSLELTSSDCEPEIPQGFSPNGDGFNDWFNIQGLYNVYFQHELLIYNRLGVLIFKGTNDVKWEGKANKGPLKGESLLPVGTYFYVLHLNSRNIEPKTGWVYLNY
;
A
#
# COMPACT_ATOMS: atom_id res chain seq x y z
N MET A 1 -55.39 -38.32 11.78
CA MET A 1 -54.42 -38.94 10.85
C MET A 1 -53.70 -37.82 10.15
N ILE A 2 -52.50 -37.47 10.62
CA ILE A 2 -51.67 -36.40 10.06
C ILE A 2 -50.78 -37.05 9.01
N GLN A 3 -50.93 -36.64 7.75
CA GLN A 3 -50.26 -37.20 6.60
C GLN A 3 -48.98 -36.39 6.35
N ASN A 4 -47.82 -36.95 6.72
CA ASN A 4 -46.51 -36.36 6.47
C ASN A 4 -46.13 -36.57 5.00
N ASN A 5 -46.14 -35.50 4.21
CA ASN A 5 -45.50 -35.46 2.90
C ASN A 5 -43.99 -35.28 3.09
N LYS A 6 -43.21 -36.33 2.81
CA LYS A 6 -41.76 -36.25 2.71
C LYS A 6 -41.37 -35.89 1.27
N THR A 7 -40.79 -34.71 1.10
CA THR A 7 -40.17 -34.25 -0.14
C THR A 7 -38.77 -34.86 -0.23
N TYR A 8 -38.50 -35.63 -1.29
CA TYR A 8 -37.17 -36.19 -1.56
C TYR A 8 -36.43 -35.24 -2.52
N TYR A 9 -35.31 -34.67 -2.07
CA TYR A 9 -34.37 -33.95 -2.93
C TYR A 9 -33.41 -34.95 -3.58
N LEU A 10 -33.50 -35.08 -4.90
CA LEU A 10 -32.58 -35.86 -5.71
C LEU A 10 -31.38 -34.95 -6.04
N SER A 11 -30.26 -35.12 -5.33
CA SER A 11 -29.04 -34.37 -5.62
C SER A 11 -28.31 -35.05 -6.79
N PHE A 12 -28.26 -34.38 -7.94
CA PHE A 12 -27.56 -34.84 -9.12
C PHE A 12 -26.07 -34.50 -8.95
N PHE A 13 -25.26 -35.48 -8.55
CA PHE A 13 -23.81 -35.32 -8.47
C PHE A 13 -23.26 -35.36 -9.90
N VAL A 14 -22.94 -34.19 -10.46
CA VAL A 14 -22.18 -34.09 -11.71
C VAL A 14 -20.74 -34.45 -11.35
N LEU A 15 -20.30 -35.65 -11.77
CA LEU A 15 -18.89 -36.02 -11.76
C LEU A 15 -18.21 -35.16 -12.84
N LEU A 16 -17.57 -34.07 -12.44
CA LEU A 16 -16.57 -33.39 -13.26
C LEU A 16 -15.36 -34.32 -13.34
N THR A 17 -15.19 -34.97 -14.48
CA THR A 17 -13.92 -35.60 -14.84
C THR A 17 -12.92 -34.47 -15.07
N ASN A 18 -12.06 -34.19 -14.09
CA ASN A 18 -10.86 -33.40 -14.32
C ASN A 18 -9.97 -34.22 -15.25
N LEU A 19 -9.99 -33.91 -16.54
CA LEU A 19 -8.87 -34.24 -17.41
C LEU A 19 -7.74 -33.31 -16.95
N ILE A 20 -6.78 -33.85 -16.21
CA ILE A 20 -5.59 -33.12 -15.78
C ILE A 20 -4.71 -33.03 -17.02
N VAL A 21 -4.57 -31.81 -17.56
CA VAL A 21 -3.63 -31.49 -18.63
C VAL A 21 -2.24 -31.31 -18.00
N ALA A 22 -1.19 -31.72 -18.71
CA ALA A 22 0.20 -31.45 -18.33
C ALA A 22 0.40 -29.97 -17.97
N GLN A 23 1.25 -29.67 -17.00
CA GLN A 23 1.53 -28.28 -16.64
C GLN A 23 2.52 -27.68 -17.64
N GLU A 24 2.05 -26.69 -18.41
CA GLU A 24 2.84 -25.96 -19.42
C GLU A 24 4.15 -25.41 -18.81
N ILE A 25 5.24 -25.51 -19.56
CA ILE A 25 6.50 -24.87 -19.19
C ILE A 25 6.30 -23.34 -19.21
N SER A 26 6.46 -22.71 -18.05
CA SER A 26 6.22 -21.27 -17.87
C SER A 26 7.32 -20.61 -17.05
N LEU A 27 7.45 -19.28 -17.16
CA LEU A 27 8.47 -18.51 -16.44
C LEU A 27 8.23 -18.63 -14.93
N PHE A 28 9.16 -19.28 -14.23
CA PHE A 28 9.13 -19.43 -12.79
C PHE A 28 9.85 -18.27 -12.09
N ASN A 29 11.06 -17.93 -12.54
CA ASN A 29 11.85 -16.87 -11.94
C ASN A 29 12.74 -16.17 -12.96
N GLN A 30 13.00 -14.89 -12.72
CA GLN A 30 13.92 -14.07 -13.50
C GLN A 30 14.88 -13.34 -12.56
N LEU A 31 16.18 -13.57 -12.73
CA LEU A 31 17.22 -12.94 -11.92
C LEU A 31 18.16 -12.13 -12.81
N ASN A 32 18.51 -10.94 -12.35
CA ASN A 32 19.38 -10.02 -13.07
C ASN A 32 20.65 -9.73 -12.26
N GLY A 33 21.81 -9.75 -12.92
CA GLY A 33 23.08 -9.42 -12.27
C GLY A 33 24.28 -10.02 -12.97
N ARG A 34 25.42 -10.11 -12.30
CA ARG A 34 26.60 -10.81 -12.82
C ARG A 34 26.48 -12.31 -12.60
N LEU A 35 25.46 -12.89 -13.23
CA LEU A 35 24.97 -14.23 -12.95
C LEU A 35 25.29 -15.21 -14.07
N ASP A 36 25.51 -16.46 -13.69
CA ASP A 36 25.50 -17.62 -14.56
C ASP A 36 24.97 -18.82 -13.73
N TYR A 37 24.84 -19.99 -14.35
CA TYR A 37 24.38 -21.19 -13.67
C TYR A 37 25.23 -22.43 -13.96
N THR A 38 25.14 -23.39 -13.05
CA THR A 38 25.61 -24.77 -13.17
C THR A 38 24.50 -25.72 -12.72
N ALA A 39 24.62 -27.01 -12.98
CA ALA A 39 23.70 -28.01 -12.46
C ALA A 39 24.44 -29.24 -11.95
N ILE A 40 23.87 -29.88 -10.94
CA ILE A 40 24.28 -31.21 -10.47
C ILE A 40 23.06 -32.11 -10.43
N GLY A 41 23.25 -33.42 -10.58
CA GLY A 41 22.14 -34.36 -10.55
C GLY A 41 22.61 -35.73 -10.94
N ASN A 42 21.75 -36.72 -10.73
CA ASN A 42 22.04 -38.09 -11.11
C ASN A 42 20.75 -38.90 -11.30
N THR A 43 20.81 -39.85 -12.23
CA THR A 43 19.75 -40.86 -12.40
C THR A 43 19.79 -41.90 -11.28
N LEU A 44 18.67 -42.54 -11.02
CA LEU A 44 18.58 -43.72 -10.15
C LEU A 44 18.50 -45.01 -10.98
N ASN A 45 18.35 -44.90 -12.30
CA ASN A 45 18.39 -46.02 -13.23
C ASN A 45 19.82 -46.62 -13.28
N THR A 46 19.91 -47.95 -13.28
CA THR A 46 21.21 -48.64 -13.32
C THR A 46 21.76 -48.86 -14.74
N ALA A 47 20.91 -48.69 -15.74
CA ALA A 47 21.17 -48.77 -17.17
C ALA A 47 20.02 -48.05 -17.90
N GLU A 48 20.17 -47.81 -19.19
CA GLU A 48 19.06 -47.36 -20.04
C GLU A 48 17.85 -48.30 -19.93
N ASN A 49 16.65 -47.74 -19.92
CA ASN A 49 15.40 -48.47 -19.77
C ASN A 49 14.93 -49.18 -21.06
N ASN A 50 15.80 -49.26 -22.07
CA ASN A 50 15.56 -49.94 -23.35
C ASN A 50 15.20 -51.42 -23.13
N SER A 51 14.57 -52.03 -24.14
CA SER A 51 13.92 -53.37 -24.17
C SER A 51 14.64 -54.61 -23.58
N ASN A 52 15.84 -54.49 -22.99
CA ASN A 52 16.52 -55.53 -22.20
C ASN A 52 16.16 -55.49 -20.69
N PHE A 53 14.87 -55.63 -20.34
CA PHE A 53 14.28 -56.11 -19.06
C PHE A 53 14.90 -55.76 -17.68
N ASN A 54 15.85 -54.83 -17.55
CA ASN A 54 16.48 -54.48 -16.28
C ASN A 54 15.89 -53.19 -15.71
N CYS A 55 14.63 -53.24 -15.30
CA CYS A 55 13.90 -52.13 -14.67
C CYS A 55 14.26 -52.00 -13.18
N VAL A 56 15.56 -51.94 -12.91
CA VAL A 56 16.10 -51.75 -11.56
C VAL A 56 16.43 -50.27 -11.37
N ILE A 57 15.66 -49.67 -10.47
CA ILE A 57 15.81 -48.28 -10.02
C ILE A 57 16.32 -48.33 -8.59
N ASN A 58 17.45 -47.68 -8.34
CA ASN A 58 17.97 -47.50 -6.99
C ASN A 58 17.07 -46.57 -6.19
N THR A 59 17.23 -46.52 -4.86
CA THR A 59 16.50 -45.56 -4.01
C THR A 59 17.35 -44.34 -3.64
N THR A 60 18.59 -44.28 -4.12
CA THR A 60 19.54 -43.20 -3.85
C THR A 60 20.58 -43.07 -4.96
N SER A 61 21.01 -41.83 -5.20
CA SER A 61 22.15 -41.49 -6.05
C SER A 61 22.79 -40.18 -5.57
N SER A 62 24.02 -39.92 -6.01
CA SER A 62 24.80 -38.76 -5.55
C SER A 62 25.42 -37.98 -6.71
N ALA A 63 25.60 -36.67 -6.53
CA ALA A 63 26.32 -35.77 -7.42
C ALA A 63 27.18 -34.78 -6.61
N THR A 64 28.25 -34.25 -7.20
CA THR A 64 29.19 -33.36 -6.51
C THR A 64 29.04 -31.93 -6.98
N LEU A 65 28.84 -30.99 -6.04
CA LEU A 65 28.90 -29.55 -6.29
C LEU A 65 30.31 -29.03 -6.04
N ASN A 66 30.86 -28.30 -7.01
CA ASN A 66 32.14 -27.60 -6.92
C ASN A 66 32.04 -26.21 -7.55
N LEU A 67 31.56 -25.23 -6.79
CA LEU A 67 31.68 -23.81 -7.13
C LEU A 67 33.10 -23.32 -6.82
N SER A 68 33.62 -22.43 -7.66
CA SER A 68 34.90 -21.77 -7.39
C SER A 68 34.77 -20.70 -6.30
N ASN A 69 35.88 -20.24 -5.74
CA ASN A 69 35.86 -19.25 -4.65
C ASN A 69 35.38 -17.85 -5.08
N THR A 70 35.29 -17.57 -6.38
CA THR A 70 34.73 -16.31 -6.90
C THR A 70 33.23 -16.40 -7.16
N GLN A 71 32.67 -17.60 -7.11
CA GLN A 71 31.25 -17.86 -7.35
C GLN A 71 30.49 -17.87 -6.02
N SER A 72 29.49 -17.01 -5.91
CA SER A 72 28.59 -16.95 -4.75
C SER A 72 27.21 -17.47 -5.13
N LEU A 73 26.63 -18.35 -4.31
CA LEU A 73 25.34 -18.96 -4.57
C LEU A 73 24.19 -17.95 -4.39
N GLU A 74 23.38 -17.75 -5.44
CA GLU A 74 22.22 -16.85 -5.42
C GLU A 74 20.90 -17.63 -5.31
N ALA A 75 20.78 -18.76 -6.02
CA ALA A 75 19.60 -19.63 -5.94
C ALA A 75 19.96 -21.09 -6.23
N ALA A 76 19.22 -22.03 -5.64
CA ALA A 76 19.32 -23.46 -5.93
C ALA A 76 17.94 -24.14 -5.94
N TYR A 77 17.61 -24.76 -7.07
CA TYR A 77 16.30 -25.37 -7.31
C TYR A 77 16.44 -26.88 -7.50
N LEU A 78 15.90 -27.65 -6.56
CA LEU A 78 15.88 -29.11 -6.62
C LEU A 78 14.64 -29.58 -7.39
N TYR A 79 14.88 -30.40 -8.39
CA TYR A 79 13.87 -31.15 -9.14
C TYR A 79 14.10 -32.65 -8.94
N TRP A 80 13.03 -33.41 -8.74
CA TRP A 80 13.07 -34.88 -8.81
C TRP A 80 11.81 -35.42 -9.46
N ALA A 81 11.93 -36.57 -10.12
CA ALA A 81 10.85 -37.12 -10.93
C ALA A 81 10.97 -38.65 -11.02
N GLY A 82 9.88 -39.27 -11.48
CA GLY A 82 9.88 -40.69 -11.83
C GLY A 82 8.54 -41.22 -12.34
N SER A 83 8.51 -42.50 -12.65
CA SER A 83 7.29 -43.20 -13.09
C SER A 83 6.34 -43.51 -11.92
N GLY A 84 5.03 -43.39 -12.19
CA GLY A 84 3.97 -43.63 -11.22
C GLY A 84 3.29 -42.36 -10.69
N SER A 85 2.51 -42.51 -9.63
CA SER A 85 1.66 -41.44 -9.08
C SER A 85 2.39 -40.42 -8.20
N GLY A 86 3.66 -40.63 -7.86
CA GLY A 86 4.44 -39.70 -7.04
C GLY A 86 5.06 -40.28 -5.78
N ASP A 87 6.36 -39.99 -5.62
CA ASP A 87 7.03 -39.94 -4.32
C ASP A 87 7.45 -38.51 -3.99
N PHE A 88 6.78 -37.90 -3.01
CA PHE A 88 6.94 -36.48 -2.68
C PHE A 88 7.63 -36.25 -1.33
N SER A 89 8.32 -37.27 -0.80
CA SER A 89 9.00 -37.21 0.49
C SER A 89 10.39 -37.83 0.37
N VAL A 90 11.34 -37.04 -0.12
CA VAL A 90 12.74 -37.44 -0.33
C VAL A 90 13.66 -36.84 0.75
N SER A 91 14.89 -37.33 0.86
CA SER A 91 15.94 -36.68 1.65
C SER A 91 17.06 -36.14 0.76
N LEU A 92 17.59 -34.95 1.09
CA LEU A 92 18.86 -34.47 0.55
C LEU A 92 19.89 -34.38 1.68
N ASN A 93 20.99 -35.14 1.60
CA ASN A 93 22.02 -35.20 2.64
C ASN A 93 21.43 -35.40 4.05
N THR A 94 20.50 -36.37 4.19
CA THR A 94 19.76 -36.72 5.43
C THR A 94 18.67 -35.74 5.88
N ILE A 95 18.46 -34.63 5.17
CA ILE A 95 17.39 -33.68 5.47
C ILE A 95 16.16 -34.04 4.64
N MET A 96 15.08 -34.43 5.32
CA MET A 96 13.78 -34.71 4.70
C MET A 96 13.21 -33.44 4.06
N LEU A 97 12.76 -33.57 2.83
CA LEU A 97 12.18 -32.50 2.01
C LEU A 97 10.80 -32.91 1.53
N THR A 98 9.90 -31.93 1.47
CA THR A 98 8.62 -32.01 0.76
C THR A 98 8.58 -30.90 -0.30
N PRO A 99 7.99 -31.14 -1.47
CA PRO A 99 8.00 -30.18 -2.56
C PRO A 99 7.20 -28.93 -2.24
N ASP A 100 7.60 -27.81 -2.82
CA ASP A 100 6.78 -26.59 -2.86
C ASP A 100 5.74 -26.68 -3.99
N ARG A 101 6.10 -27.36 -5.08
CA ARG A 101 5.23 -27.62 -6.24
C ARG A 101 5.42 -29.04 -6.76
N THR A 102 4.34 -29.62 -7.28
CA THR A 102 4.32 -30.93 -7.93
C THR A 102 3.78 -30.81 -9.33
N PHE A 103 4.28 -31.64 -10.22
CA PHE A 103 3.88 -31.73 -11.62
C PHE A 103 3.50 -33.17 -11.95
N GLU A 104 2.65 -33.34 -12.96
CA GLU A 104 2.13 -34.63 -13.38
C GLU A 104 1.95 -34.65 -14.90
N TYR A 105 2.38 -35.76 -15.51
CA TYR A 105 2.13 -36.04 -16.91
C TYR A 105 1.51 -37.42 -17.07
N SER A 106 0.40 -37.52 -17.81
CA SER A 106 -0.27 -38.80 -18.11
C SER A 106 -0.12 -39.10 -19.59
N LEU A 107 0.69 -40.11 -19.94
CA LEU A 107 0.83 -40.57 -21.32
C LEU A 107 -0.41 -41.34 -21.78
N ASP A 108 -0.96 -42.17 -20.89
CA ASP A 108 -2.19 -42.92 -21.11
C ASP A 108 -2.84 -43.34 -19.78
N ALA A 109 -3.92 -44.12 -19.83
CA ALA A 109 -4.68 -44.55 -18.65
C ALA A 109 -3.91 -45.48 -17.68
N SER A 110 -2.75 -46.00 -18.09
CA SER A 110 -1.90 -46.91 -17.32
C SER A 110 -0.53 -46.35 -16.98
N ARG A 111 -0.09 -45.28 -17.65
CA ARG A 111 1.22 -44.66 -17.47
C ARG A 111 1.09 -43.18 -17.12
N GLN A 112 1.41 -42.89 -15.87
CA GLN A 112 1.49 -41.56 -15.27
C GLN A 112 2.90 -41.35 -14.74
N PHE A 113 3.34 -40.10 -14.76
CA PHE A 113 4.65 -39.66 -14.35
C PHE A 113 4.50 -38.44 -13.45
N PHE A 114 5.42 -38.30 -12.50
CA PHE A 114 5.43 -37.16 -11.60
C PHE A 114 6.76 -36.43 -11.67
N ALA A 115 6.71 -35.15 -11.33
CA ALA A 115 7.88 -34.41 -10.91
C ALA A 115 7.56 -33.51 -9.73
N ALA A 116 8.61 -33.03 -9.08
CA ALA A 116 8.50 -32.19 -7.91
C ALA A 116 9.62 -31.16 -7.90
N PHE A 117 9.31 -29.99 -7.33
CA PHE A 117 10.19 -28.85 -7.20
C PHE A 117 10.30 -28.43 -5.74
N LYS A 118 11.51 -28.09 -5.32
CA LYS A 118 11.81 -27.49 -4.00
C LYS A 118 12.88 -26.43 -4.15
N ASP A 119 12.63 -25.24 -3.60
CA ASP A 119 13.72 -24.27 -3.38
C ASP A 119 14.61 -24.78 -2.23
N VAL A 120 15.87 -25.06 -2.55
CA VAL A 120 16.89 -25.55 -1.61
C VAL A 120 18.02 -24.54 -1.42
N THR A 121 17.82 -23.27 -1.79
CA THR A 121 18.86 -22.23 -1.75
C THR A 121 19.54 -22.14 -0.39
N GLU A 122 18.78 -22.00 0.70
CA GLU A 122 19.33 -21.91 2.06
C GLU A 122 20.10 -23.19 2.47
N LEU A 123 19.63 -24.35 2.00
CA LEU A 123 20.23 -25.65 2.29
C LEU A 123 21.61 -25.78 1.65
N ILE A 124 21.72 -25.42 0.37
CA ILE A 124 22.98 -25.46 -0.37
C ILE A 124 23.93 -24.36 0.11
N GLN A 125 23.43 -23.17 0.46
CA GLN A 125 24.23 -22.10 1.08
C GLN A 125 24.86 -22.55 2.40
N THR A 126 24.10 -23.30 3.21
CA THR A 126 24.56 -23.80 4.51
C THR A 126 25.57 -24.94 4.36
N GLN A 127 25.34 -25.88 3.44
CA GLN A 127 26.19 -27.06 3.27
C GLN A 127 27.44 -26.79 2.41
N GLY A 128 27.35 -25.87 1.44
CA GLY A 128 28.44 -25.49 0.55
C GLY A 128 28.82 -26.58 -0.47
N ASN A 129 30.04 -26.48 -1.02
CA ASN A 129 30.59 -27.47 -1.93
C ASN A 129 30.72 -28.84 -1.26
N GLY A 130 30.43 -29.90 -2.00
CA GLY A 130 30.48 -31.26 -1.48
C GLY A 130 29.67 -32.25 -2.29
N MET A 131 29.55 -33.46 -1.74
CA MET A 131 28.70 -34.50 -2.30
C MET A 131 27.27 -34.33 -1.77
N TYR A 132 26.33 -34.24 -2.70
CA TYR A 132 24.90 -34.22 -2.42
C TYR A 132 24.30 -35.57 -2.79
N THR A 133 23.62 -36.20 -1.84
CA THR A 133 22.96 -37.50 -2.01
C THR A 133 21.48 -37.32 -1.82
N LEU A 134 20.71 -37.62 -2.86
CA LEU A 134 19.28 -37.78 -2.75
C LEU A 134 18.97 -39.23 -2.37
N SER A 135 18.11 -39.41 -1.37
CA SER A 135 17.65 -40.73 -0.90
C SER A 135 16.15 -40.72 -0.65
N ASP A 136 15.61 -41.90 -0.33
CA ASP A 136 14.20 -42.10 0.01
C ASP A 136 13.24 -41.81 -1.16
N LEU A 137 13.73 -41.89 -2.40
CA LEU A 137 12.92 -41.91 -3.61
C LEU A 137 12.61 -43.37 -3.96
N GLU A 138 11.52 -43.90 -3.40
CA GLU A 138 11.23 -45.34 -3.37
C GLU A 138 9.92 -45.71 -4.07
N GLN A 139 8.96 -44.79 -4.16
CA GLN A 139 7.64 -45.05 -4.76
C GLN A 139 7.65 -44.85 -6.27
N ILE A 140 8.46 -45.66 -6.97
CA ILE A 140 8.56 -45.66 -8.42
C ILE A 140 7.83 -46.87 -9.01
N ASP A 141 6.90 -46.62 -9.93
CA ASP A 141 6.15 -47.67 -10.61
C ASP A 141 6.97 -48.31 -11.72
N ILE A 142 7.44 -49.53 -11.46
CA ILE A 142 8.18 -50.39 -12.39
C ILE A 142 7.32 -51.56 -12.89
N SER A 143 5.99 -51.42 -12.85
CA SER A 143 5.08 -52.45 -13.34
C SER A 143 5.31 -52.76 -14.83
N GLU A 144 4.72 -53.85 -15.31
CA GLU A 144 4.83 -54.28 -16.71
C GLU A 144 4.43 -53.18 -17.69
N ALA A 145 3.51 -52.29 -17.30
CA ALA A 145 3.10 -51.14 -18.11
C ALA A 145 4.28 -50.20 -18.43
N TYR A 146 5.19 -49.95 -17.49
CA TYR A 146 6.35 -49.07 -17.69
C TYR A 146 7.58 -49.85 -18.16
N CYS A 147 7.84 -50.99 -17.53
CA CYS A 147 9.05 -51.77 -17.77
C CYS A 147 9.10 -52.41 -19.17
N SER A 148 7.94 -52.87 -19.69
CA SER A 148 7.91 -53.48 -21.03
C SER A 148 8.00 -52.46 -22.16
N THR A 149 7.68 -51.20 -21.90
CA THR A 149 7.73 -50.11 -22.88
C THR A 149 8.98 -49.26 -22.78
N GLY A 150 9.86 -49.52 -21.80
CA GLY A 150 11.02 -48.68 -21.54
C GLY A 150 10.63 -47.26 -21.19
N THR A 151 9.70 -47.11 -20.24
CA THR A 151 9.28 -45.80 -19.73
C THR A 151 9.38 -45.75 -18.21
N ASN A 152 10.31 -46.48 -17.63
CA ASN A 152 10.56 -46.44 -16.19
C ASN A 152 11.79 -45.58 -15.93
N PHE A 153 11.66 -44.59 -15.06
CA PHE A 153 12.77 -43.76 -14.65
C PHE A 153 12.59 -43.24 -13.23
N ALA A 154 13.72 -42.84 -12.64
CA ALA A 154 13.75 -41.90 -11.54
C ALA A 154 15.06 -41.12 -11.55
N GLY A 155 15.00 -39.85 -11.19
CA GLY A 155 16.17 -38.98 -11.21
C GLY A 155 15.96 -37.71 -10.40
N TRP A 156 17.05 -36.98 -10.19
CA TRP A 156 17.02 -35.67 -9.54
C TRP A 156 18.13 -34.77 -10.08
N ALA A 157 17.86 -33.47 -10.09
CA ALA A 157 18.82 -32.42 -10.40
C ALA A 157 18.63 -31.22 -9.49
N ILE A 158 19.71 -30.48 -9.25
CA ILE A 158 19.69 -29.15 -8.67
C ILE A 158 20.24 -28.20 -9.72
N ILE A 159 19.45 -27.19 -10.08
CA ILE A 159 19.89 -26.06 -10.90
C ILE A 159 20.42 -25.00 -9.94
N ILE A 160 21.68 -24.59 -10.10
CA ILE A 160 22.39 -23.67 -9.22
C ILE A 160 22.74 -22.39 -9.98
N ILE A 161 22.17 -21.27 -9.55
CA ILE A 161 22.49 -19.94 -10.07
C ILE A 161 23.47 -19.29 -9.12
N TYR A 162 24.56 -18.76 -9.67
CA TYR A 162 25.62 -18.12 -8.91
C TYR A 162 25.98 -16.77 -9.51
N SER A 163 26.46 -15.86 -8.65
CA SER A 163 27.09 -14.62 -9.07
C SER A 163 28.61 -14.79 -9.13
N ASP A 164 29.25 -14.14 -10.11
CA ASP A 164 30.72 -14.04 -10.19
C ASP A 164 31.10 -12.63 -10.68
N PRO A 165 32.00 -11.90 -9.98
CA PRO A 165 32.39 -10.54 -10.38
C PRO A 165 32.97 -10.40 -11.79
N SER A 166 33.48 -11.49 -12.38
CA SER A 166 34.04 -11.51 -13.74
C SER A 166 32.99 -11.63 -14.84
N LEU A 167 31.76 -12.03 -14.51
CA LEU A 167 30.68 -12.19 -15.47
C LEU A 167 30.11 -10.84 -15.92
N PRO A 168 29.63 -10.73 -17.17
CA PRO A 168 28.87 -9.59 -17.61
C PRO A 168 27.49 -9.55 -16.93
N LEU A 169 26.75 -8.44 -17.07
CA LEU A 169 25.38 -8.34 -16.56
C LEU A 169 24.45 -9.20 -17.41
N ASN A 170 23.95 -10.28 -16.85
CA ASN A 170 23.08 -11.24 -17.50
C ASN A 170 21.69 -11.23 -16.85
N GLN A 171 20.70 -11.53 -17.67
CA GLN A 171 19.37 -11.94 -17.28
C GLN A 171 19.33 -13.47 -17.33
N ILE A 172 18.91 -14.07 -16.21
CA ILE A 172 18.68 -15.50 -16.07
C ILE A 172 17.17 -15.71 -16.02
N ASN A 173 16.61 -16.40 -17.01
CA ASN A 173 15.21 -16.81 -16.97
C ASN A 173 15.14 -18.31 -16.69
N VAL A 174 14.39 -18.68 -15.65
CA VAL A 174 14.14 -20.07 -15.25
C VAL A 174 12.68 -20.37 -15.55
N TYR A 175 12.47 -21.34 -16.44
CA TYR A 175 11.15 -21.86 -16.79
C TYR A 175 11.01 -23.26 -16.22
N ASP A 176 9.86 -23.59 -15.64
CA ASP A 176 9.58 -24.95 -15.22
C ASP A 176 8.10 -25.34 -15.37
N GLY A 177 7.86 -26.64 -15.26
CA GLY A 177 6.62 -27.33 -15.59
C GLY A 177 6.92 -28.82 -15.77
N LEU A 178 6.03 -29.55 -16.45
CA LEU A 178 6.31 -30.91 -16.93
C LEU A 178 5.51 -31.15 -18.20
N GLU A 179 6.19 -31.07 -19.34
CA GLU A 179 5.55 -31.12 -20.66
C GLU A 179 6.29 -32.08 -21.59
N SER A 180 5.52 -32.91 -22.32
CA SER A 180 6.07 -33.89 -23.27
C SER A 180 6.26 -33.29 -24.67
N VAL A 181 7.23 -33.77 -25.43
CA VAL A 181 7.61 -33.17 -26.72
C VAL A 181 7.32 -34.00 -27.99
N PRO A 182 6.12 -34.56 -28.26
CA PRO A 182 5.87 -35.22 -29.56
C PRO A 182 5.42 -34.27 -30.69
N ASP A 183 4.90 -33.08 -30.39
CA ASP A 183 4.52 -32.04 -31.38
C ASP A 183 5.61 -30.94 -31.45
N ASN A 184 5.69 -30.10 -30.39
CA ASN A 184 6.81 -29.22 -30.04
C ASN A 184 6.51 -28.47 -28.73
N ILE A 185 7.54 -28.10 -27.97
CA ILE A 185 7.44 -27.05 -26.93
C ILE A 185 7.96 -25.76 -27.54
N ILE A 186 7.17 -24.69 -27.46
CA ILE A 186 7.55 -23.36 -27.96
C ILE A 186 7.59 -22.37 -26.80
N ILE A 187 8.76 -21.79 -26.55
CA ILE A 187 8.93 -20.70 -25.57
C ILE A 187 9.34 -19.44 -26.30
N GLN A 188 8.51 -18.41 -26.17
CA GLN A 188 8.81 -17.07 -26.67
C GLN A 188 9.43 -16.24 -25.55
N LEU A 189 10.70 -15.88 -25.71
CA LEU A 189 11.35 -14.85 -24.91
C LEU A 189 10.98 -13.49 -25.48
N ASN A 190 10.38 -12.62 -24.66
CA ASN A 190 10.06 -11.24 -25.00
C ASN A 190 10.93 -10.30 -24.15
N ASN A 191 10.85 -9.00 -24.43
CA ASN A 191 11.52 -7.95 -23.65
C ASN A 191 13.02 -8.22 -23.50
N LEU A 192 13.68 -8.52 -24.61
CA LEU A 192 15.13 -8.60 -24.66
C LEU A 192 15.72 -7.26 -25.09
N ASN A 193 16.95 -7.00 -24.66
CA ASN A 193 17.82 -5.98 -25.25
C ASN A 193 19.24 -6.53 -25.26
N VAL A 194 19.50 -7.42 -26.22
CA VAL A 194 20.78 -8.13 -26.32
C VAL A 194 21.89 -7.13 -26.65
N LEU A 195 22.86 -6.94 -25.75
CA LEU A 195 24.01 -6.04 -25.98
C LEU A 195 25.32 -6.76 -26.26
N ASP A 196 25.43 -8.02 -25.82
CA ASP A 196 26.53 -8.92 -26.11
C ASP A 196 25.95 -10.32 -26.31
N THR A 197 26.48 -11.08 -27.25
CA THR A 197 26.08 -12.48 -27.42
C THR A 197 27.04 -13.42 -26.71
N THR A 198 28.21 -12.93 -26.29
CA THR A 198 29.29 -13.74 -25.70
C THR A 198 28.84 -14.41 -24.40
N GLY A 199 29.07 -15.72 -24.30
CA GLY A 199 28.70 -16.50 -23.12
C GLY A 199 27.20 -16.80 -22.97
N ALA A 200 26.35 -16.32 -23.89
CA ALA A 200 24.93 -16.67 -23.88
C ALA A 200 24.75 -18.19 -24.07
N LYS A 201 23.93 -18.79 -23.20
CA LYS A 201 23.66 -20.22 -23.18
C LYS A 201 22.22 -20.53 -22.79
N ILE A 202 21.73 -21.67 -23.22
CA ILE A 202 20.46 -22.28 -22.80
C ILE A 202 20.75 -23.65 -22.24
N GLY A 203 20.02 -24.09 -21.24
CA GLY A 203 20.02 -25.47 -20.81
C GLY A 203 18.65 -25.96 -20.41
N PHE A 204 18.56 -27.26 -20.17
CA PHE A 204 17.32 -27.90 -19.76
C PHE A 204 17.57 -29.09 -18.85
N LEU A 205 16.51 -29.46 -18.14
CA LEU A 205 16.34 -30.75 -17.48
C LEU A 205 15.23 -31.49 -18.20
N ALA A 206 15.54 -32.65 -18.73
CA ALA A 206 14.57 -33.55 -19.36
C ALA A 206 14.64 -34.95 -18.75
N TRP A 207 13.53 -35.65 -18.84
CA TRP A 207 13.35 -37.03 -18.38
C TRP A 207 12.93 -37.91 -19.54
N GLU A 208 13.26 -39.20 -19.43
CA GLU A 208 12.95 -40.23 -20.44
C GLU A 208 13.58 -39.97 -21.83
N GLY A 209 14.77 -39.36 -21.88
CA GLY A 209 15.60 -39.36 -23.10
C GLY A 209 16.34 -40.69 -23.32
N ASP A 210 16.41 -41.16 -24.57
CA ASP A 210 17.09 -42.39 -25.00
C ASP A 210 18.19 -42.10 -26.05
N ALA A 211 19.43 -42.44 -25.70
CA ALA A 211 20.59 -42.31 -26.58
C ALA A 211 20.45 -43.04 -27.94
N GLU A 212 19.58 -44.05 -28.04
CA GLU A 212 19.35 -44.85 -29.25
C GLU A 212 18.23 -44.29 -30.16
N LEU A 213 17.39 -43.34 -29.69
CA LEU A 213 16.19 -42.84 -30.40
C LEU A 213 16.28 -41.39 -30.91
N ALA A 214 17.20 -41.14 -31.85
CA ALA A 214 17.53 -39.82 -32.38
C ALA A 214 16.62 -39.25 -33.51
N VAL A 215 15.30 -39.46 -33.47
CA VAL A 215 14.39 -38.98 -34.54
C VAL A 215 13.82 -37.61 -34.20
N ASN A 216 14.29 -36.56 -34.87
CA ASN A 216 13.86 -35.16 -34.67
C ASN A 216 13.95 -34.70 -33.22
N GLU A 217 14.95 -35.17 -32.48
CA GLU A 217 15.22 -34.76 -31.11
C GLU A 217 16.10 -33.53 -31.09
N GLU A 218 15.46 -32.37 -31.23
CA GLU A 218 16.13 -31.13 -31.54
C GLU A 218 15.78 -30.08 -30.49
N LEU A 219 16.80 -29.33 -30.07
CA LEU A 219 16.65 -28.04 -29.43
C LEU A 219 17.03 -26.98 -30.45
N GLN A 220 16.14 -26.03 -30.71
CA GLN A 220 16.36 -24.94 -31.64
C GLN A 220 16.22 -23.59 -30.95
N MET A 221 17.00 -22.62 -31.40
CA MET A 221 16.82 -21.22 -31.05
C MET A 221 16.77 -20.36 -32.31
N ASN A 222 15.71 -19.56 -32.47
CA ASN A 222 15.45 -18.76 -33.67
C ASN A 222 15.52 -19.59 -34.97
N GLY A 223 15.02 -20.84 -34.91
CA GLY A 223 15.05 -21.80 -36.03
C GLY A 223 16.43 -22.40 -36.34
N ILE A 224 17.43 -22.20 -35.48
CA ILE A 224 18.76 -22.81 -35.62
C ILE A 224 18.89 -23.97 -34.62
N THR A 225 19.07 -25.18 -35.13
CA THR A 225 19.33 -26.38 -34.32
C THR A 225 20.65 -26.28 -33.57
N LEU A 226 20.59 -26.48 -32.25
CA LEU A 226 21.73 -26.44 -31.35
C LEU A 226 22.38 -27.84 -31.27
N SER A 227 23.70 -27.86 -31.06
CA SER A 227 24.47 -29.09 -30.84
C SER A 227 25.80 -28.78 -30.16
N ASN A 228 26.26 -29.69 -29.32
CA ASN A 228 27.59 -29.65 -28.70
C ASN A 228 28.35 -30.98 -28.91
N ALA A 229 28.18 -31.60 -30.09
CA ALA A 229 28.80 -32.87 -30.46
C ALA A 229 30.32 -32.95 -30.10
N PRO A 230 30.83 -34.13 -29.66
CA PRO A 230 30.19 -35.44 -29.74
C PRO A 230 29.22 -35.77 -28.61
N LEU A 231 29.09 -34.93 -27.58
CA LEU A 231 28.22 -35.23 -26.44
C LEU A 231 26.75 -35.24 -26.89
N ASN A 232 26.25 -34.13 -27.43
CA ASN A 232 24.86 -34.03 -27.93
C ASN A 232 24.82 -33.74 -29.43
N PRO A 233 24.61 -34.79 -30.26
CA PRO A 233 24.36 -34.65 -31.69
C PRO A 233 23.14 -33.78 -31.98
N ALA A 234 23.15 -33.09 -33.13
CA ALA A 234 22.08 -32.13 -33.49
C ALA A 234 20.67 -32.73 -33.57
N ASN A 235 20.55 -34.03 -33.81
CA ASN A 235 19.28 -34.75 -33.89
C ASN A 235 19.04 -35.68 -32.69
N ASN A 236 19.85 -35.55 -31.63
CA ASN A 236 19.76 -36.37 -30.43
C ASN A 236 20.11 -35.52 -29.19
N ALA A 237 19.25 -34.53 -28.92
CA ALA A 237 19.43 -33.62 -27.79
C ALA A 237 19.08 -34.27 -26.43
N PHE A 238 18.29 -35.36 -26.41
CA PHE A 238 17.79 -36.02 -25.20
C PHE A 238 18.35 -37.44 -25.09
N ASN A 239 19.64 -37.54 -24.79
CA ASN A 239 20.44 -38.74 -25.02
C ASN A 239 21.11 -39.31 -23.77
N GLY A 240 20.58 -38.97 -22.59
CA GLY A 240 21.06 -39.47 -21.30
C GLY A 240 22.40 -38.87 -20.86
N THR A 241 22.61 -37.56 -21.11
CA THR A 241 23.91 -36.92 -20.86
C THR A 241 23.87 -35.78 -19.84
N ASN A 242 25.08 -35.37 -19.44
CA ASN A 242 25.31 -34.22 -18.59
C ASN A 242 26.43 -33.33 -19.14
N SER A 243 26.07 -32.20 -19.73
CA SER A 243 27.02 -31.21 -20.27
C SER A 243 27.95 -30.60 -19.21
N PHE A 244 27.56 -30.56 -17.93
CA PHE A 244 28.38 -29.97 -16.86
C PHE A 244 29.52 -30.91 -16.41
N THR A 245 29.31 -32.22 -16.50
CA THR A 245 30.33 -33.23 -16.17
C THR A 245 30.95 -33.89 -17.41
N ASN A 246 30.37 -33.66 -18.58
CA ASN A 246 30.72 -34.32 -19.84
C ASN A 246 30.60 -35.85 -19.75
N GLU A 247 29.53 -36.33 -19.11
CA GLU A 247 29.20 -37.75 -18.93
C GLU A 247 28.01 -38.15 -19.80
N SER A 248 27.94 -39.42 -20.18
CA SER A 248 26.89 -40.00 -21.04
C SER A 248 26.24 -41.24 -20.42
N ASN A 249 26.10 -41.21 -19.10
CA ASN A 249 25.54 -42.29 -18.28
C ASN A 249 24.42 -41.80 -17.36
N LEU A 250 23.82 -40.65 -17.68
CA LEU A 250 22.59 -40.19 -17.04
C LEU A 250 21.41 -40.89 -17.71
N PHE A 251 21.31 -42.20 -17.55
CA PHE A 251 20.26 -43.00 -18.16
C PHE A 251 18.86 -42.41 -17.90
N ASN A 252 18.11 -42.20 -18.98
CA ASN A 252 16.73 -41.68 -18.98
C ASN A 252 16.57 -40.27 -18.39
N MET A 253 17.63 -39.46 -18.42
CA MET A 253 17.67 -38.11 -17.86
C MET A 253 18.72 -37.25 -18.58
N ASP A 254 18.40 -35.99 -18.85
CA ASP A 254 19.36 -35.05 -19.44
C ASP A 254 19.53 -33.81 -18.58
N ILE A 255 20.79 -33.41 -18.36
CA ILE A 255 21.16 -32.14 -17.72
C ILE A 255 22.16 -31.41 -18.62
N ASP A 256 21.63 -30.74 -19.63
CA ASP A 256 22.45 -30.20 -20.71
C ASP A 256 22.38 -28.70 -20.86
N PHE A 257 23.42 -28.17 -21.49
CA PHE A 257 23.45 -26.80 -21.94
C PHE A 257 24.14 -26.65 -23.30
N TYR A 258 23.71 -25.62 -24.03
CA TYR A 258 24.13 -25.30 -25.37
C TYR A 258 24.48 -23.83 -25.44
N SER A 259 25.53 -23.52 -26.18
CA SER A 259 25.86 -22.13 -26.49
C SER A 259 24.88 -21.58 -27.52
N ILE A 260 24.34 -20.40 -27.25
CA ILE A 260 23.39 -19.69 -28.14
C ILE A 260 23.97 -18.38 -28.70
N GLN A 261 25.27 -18.16 -28.52
CA GLN A 261 25.96 -16.93 -28.94
C GLN A 261 25.78 -16.62 -30.45
N ASN A 262 25.55 -17.65 -31.26
CA ASN A 262 25.40 -17.55 -32.72
C ASN A 262 23.93 -17.62 -33.19
N THR A 263 22.96 -17.68 -32.27
CA THR A 263 21.53 -17.75 -32.60
C THR A 263 20.77 -16.49 -32.25
N ILE A 264 21.40 -15.56 -31.53
CA ILE A 264 20.92 -14.22 -31.21
C ILE A 264 21.88 -13.17 -31.77
N ASN A 265 21.38 -11.95 -31.95
CA ASN A 265 22.15 -10.78 -32.40
C ASN A 265 22.00 -9.62 -31.41
N ILE A 266 22.98 -8.73 -31.42
CA ILE A 266 22.89 -7.46 -30.70
C ILE A 266 21.68 -6.67 -31.22
N GLY A 267 20.84 -6.20 -30.31
CA GLY A 267 19.60 -5.49 -30.59
C GLY A 267 18.36 -6.38 -30.76
N ASP A 268 18.48 -7.71 -30.64
CA ASP A 268 17.31 -8.59 -30.62
C ASP A 268 16.42 -8.24 -29.41
N THR A 269 15.12 -8.08 -29.67
CA THR A 269 14.10 -7.77 -28.66
C THR A 269 13.29 -8.98 -28.21
N SER A 270 13.50 -10.12 -28.86
CA SER A 270 12.81 -11.37 -28.59
C SER A 270 13.60 -12.55 -29.15
N ALA A 271 13.38 -13.75 -28.62
CA ALA A 271 13.92 -14.97 -29.19
C ALA A 271 12.94 -16.14 -29.02
N LEU A 272 12.98 -17.09 -29.95
CA LEU A 272 12.13 -18.28 -29.98
C LEU A 272 12.95 -19.51 -29.61
N ILE A 273 12.49 -20.28 -28.66
CA ILE A 273 13.03 -21.60 -28.30
C ILE A 273 12.02 -22.65 -28.73
N GLU A 274 12.49 -23.67 -29.45
CA GLU A 274 11.66 -24.81 -29.85
C GLU A 274 12.35 -26.11 -29.47
N LEU A 275 11.60 -27.03 -28.88
CA LEU A 275 12.04 -28.40 -28.61
C LEU A 275 11.12 -29.37 -29.35
N THR A 276 11.69 -30.42 -29.94
CA THR A 276 10.94 -31.49 -30.63
C THR A 276 11.49 -32.86 -30.26
N SER A 277 10.65 -33.90 -30.25
CA SER A 277 11.03 -35.30 -30.40
C SER A 277 10.02 -36.00 -31.32
N GLY A 278 10.48 -36.85 -32.23
CA GLY A 278 9.66 -37.50 -33.25
C GLY A 278 9.30 -38.95 -32.95
N GLN A 279 9.95 -39.57 -31.98
CA GLN A 279 9.74 -40.98 -31.63
C GLN A 279 9.80 -41.24 -30.13
N ASP A 280 10.68 -40.54 -29.43
CA ASP A 280 10.94 -40.78 -28.01
C ASP A 280 9.93 -40.07 -27.11
N LEU A 281 9.72 -40.62 -25.91
CA LEU A 281 8.96 -39.95 -24.87
C LEU A 281 9.87 -39.04 -24.07
N VAL A 282 10.02 -37.80 -24.49
CA VAL A 282 10.78 -36.82 -23.71
C VAL A 282 9.84 -35.93 -22.91
N MET A 283 10.11 -35.80 -21.60
CA MET A 283 9.41 -34.85 -20.71
C MET A 283 10.38 -33.77 -20.22
N VAL A 284 10.15 -32.53 -20.64
CA VAL A 284 10.94 -31.37 -20.20
C VAL A 284 10.38 -30.87 -18.88
N ASN A 285 11.26 -30.63 -17.91
CA ASN A 285 10.87 -30.15 -16.57
C ASN A 285 11.37 -28.73 -16.28
N ASN A 286 12.53 -28.37 -16.81
CA ASN A 286 13.13 -27.07 -16.61
C ASN A 286 13.84 -26.62 -17.88
N ILE A 287 13.73 -25.34 -18.20
CA ILE A 287 14.58 -24.66 -19.20
C ILE A 287 15.15 -23.42 -18.52
N ILE A 288 16.44 -23.17 -18.73
CA ILE A 288 17.13 -22.01 -18.17
C ILE A 288 17.93 -21.32 -19.26
N THR A 289 17.87 -19.99 -19.30
CA THR A 289 18.60 -19.18 -20.29
C THR A 289 19.49 -18.16 -19.60
N VAL A 290 20.62 -17.86 -20.24
CA VAL A 290 21.55 -16.79 -19.86
C VAL A 290 21.72 -15.88 -21.06
N LEU A 291 21.26 -14.64 -20.92
CA LEU A 291 21.32 -13.64 -21.97
C LEU A 291 21.90 -12.35 -21.40
N ASN A 292 22.81 -11.72 -22.15
CA ASN A 292 23.24 -10.36 -21.83
C ASN A 292 22.16 -9.37 -22.28
N SER A 293 21.10 -9.23 -21.49
CA SER A 293 20.01 -8.29 -21.73
C SER A 293 20.10 -7.14 -20.73
N GLN A 294 20.19 -5.89 -21.22
CA GLN A 294 20.22 -4.70 -20.37
C GLN A 294 18.93 -3.91 -20.48
N LEU A 295 18.07 -4.01 -19.47
CA LEU A 295 16.83 -3.25 -19.35
C LEU A 295 16.64 -2.74 -17.91
N PRO A 296 16.02 -1.56 -17.73
CA PRO A 296 15.50 -1.14 -16.43
C PRO A 296 14.29 -2.00 -16.03
N ASP A 297 13.81 -1.82 -14.80
CA ASP A 297 12.59 -2.46 -14.28
C ASP A 297 11.95 -1.48 -13.28
N ALA A 298 11.08 -0.61 -13.80
CA ALA A 298 10.42 0.44 -13.07
C ALA A 298 9.22 -0.11 -12.30
N THR A 299 9.26 0.10 -10.99
CA THR A 299 8.14 -0.19 -10.09
C THR A 299 7.82 1.06 -9.28
N ILE A 300 6.62 1.13 -8.71
CA ILE A 300 6.18 2.29 -7.93
C ILE A 300 5.44 1.88 -6.67
N SER A 301 5.68 2.61 -5.58
CA SER A 301 4.93 2.51 -4.32
C SER A 301 4.28 3.84 -3.97
N ILE A 302 3.09 3.77 -3.35
CA ILE A 302 2.47 4.93 -2.69
C ILE A 302 2.92 4.92 -1.24
N ASP A 303 3.56 5.99 -0.80
CA ASP A 303 4.12 6.11 0.54
C ASP A 303 3.11 6.78 1.49
N ALA A 304 2.42 7.82 1.02
CA ALA A 304 1.36 8.50 1.76
C ALA A 304 0.36 9.21 0.83
N VAL A 305 -0.88 9.36 1.28
CA VAL A 305 -1.90 10.22 0.66
C VAL A 305 -2.47 11.16 1.71
N ASN A 306 -2.02 12.41 1.67
CA ASN A 306 -2.45 13.44 2.61
C ASN A 306 -3.68 14.16 2.07
N GLN A 307 -4.70 14.30 2.91
CA GLN A 307 -5.97 14.94 2.57
C GLN A 307 -6.24 16.13 3.48
N VAL A 308 -7.00 17.11 2.98
CA VAL A 308 -7.53 18.22 3.78
C VAL A 308 -9.05 18.05 3.88
N CYS A 309 -9.59 18.24 5.09
CA CYS A 309 -11.02 18.26 5.34
C CYS A 309 -11.81 19.10 4.33
N ASN A 310 -12.89 18.52 3.80
CA ASN A 310 -13.77 19.15 2.81
C ASN A 310 -13.03 19.63 1.55
N SER A 311 -11.83 19.11 1.28
CA SER A 311 -11.07 19.40 0.07
C SER A 311 -11.11 18.21 -0.88
N ARG A 312 -11.07 18.52 -2.17
CA ARG A 312 -10.85 17.54 -3.23
C ARG A 312 -9.40 17.55 -3.72
N GLU A 313 -8.50 18.18 -2.97
CA GLU A 313 -7.07 18.14 -3.23
C GLU A 313 -6.40 17.05 -2.39
N LEU A 314 -5.60 16.22 -3.06
CA LEU A 314 -4.77 15.19 -2.46
C LEU A 314 -3.30 15.56 -2.65
N LEU A 315 -2.47 15.37 -1.63
CA LEU A 315 -1.02 15.34 -1.77
C LEU A 315 -0.55 13.89 -1.68
N VAL A 316 -0.13 13.34 -2.81
CA VAL A 316 0.34 11.96 -2.92
C VAL A 316 1.87 11.96 -2.87
N GLU A 317 2.43 11.20 -1.95
CA GLU A 317 3.86 10.89 -1.84
C GLU A 317 4.09 9.47 -2.34
N TYR A 318 5.11 9.29 -3.18
CA TYR A 318 5.39 8.02 -3.86
C TYR A 318 6.89 7.81 -4.03
N THR A 319 7.27 6.56 -4.27
CA THR A 319 8.66 6.17 -4.58
C THR A 319 8.68 5.31 -5.83
N VAL A 320 9.51 5.70 -6.80
CA VAL A 320 9.85 4.91 -7.99
C VAL A 320 11.11 4.11 -7.72
N LEU A 321 11.12 2.83 -8.07
CA LEU A 321 12.24 1.93 -7.86
C LEU A 321 12.68 1.28 -9.17
N ASN A 322 13.98 1.04 -9.31
CA ASN A 322 14.59 0.32 -10.43
C ASN A 322 15.28 -0.94 -9.89
N MET A 323 14.49 -1.91 -9.40
CA MET A 323 14.98 -3.10 -8.69
C MET A 323 15.14 -4.28 -9.66
N ASN A 324 16.03 -5.23 -9.36
CA ASN A 324 16.24 -6.41 -10.21
C ASN A 324 16.47 -6.06 -11.70
N SER A 325 17.18 -4.95 -11.95
CA SER A 325 17.43 -4.43 -13.29
C SER A 325 18.89 -4.58 -13.73
N THR A 326 19.10 -4.53 -15.03
CA THR A 326 20.42 -4.60 -15.67
C THR A 326 20.83 -3.28 -16.33
N GLN A 327 19.97 -2.26 -16.25
CA GLN A 327 20.23 -0.91 -16.72
C GLN A 327 19.65 0.13 -15.74
N LEU A 328 20.18 1.36 -15.77
CA LEU A 328 19.53 2.48 -15.10
C LEU A 328 18.18 2.81 -15.76
N LEU A 329 17.22 3.28 -14.96
CA LEU A 329 16.00 3.90 -15.45
C LEU A 329 16.29 5.38 -15.68
N ILE A 330 15.92 5.90 -16.85
CA ILE A 330 16.29 7.26 -17.27
C ILE A 330 15.46 8.33 -16.56
N ALA A 331 16.03 9.52 -16.39
CA ALA A 331 15.30 10.69 -15.94
C ALA A 331 14.14 11.05 -16.89
N ASN A 332 13.11 11.70 -16.35
CA ASN A 332 11.88 12.05 -17.05
C ASN A 332 11.07 10.80 -17.49
N THR A 333 11.22 9.68 -16.79
CA THR A 333 10.30 8.54 -16.92
C THR A 333 8.93 9.01 -16.44
N PRO A 334 7.86 8.91 -17.26
CA PRO A 334 6.57 9.49 -16.93
C PRO A 334 5.87 8.70 -15.82
N ILE A 335 4.99 9.37 -15.08
CA ILE A 335 4.18 8.79 -14.01
C ILE A 335 2.76 9.34 -14.16
N ALA A 336 1.79 8.45 -14.29
CA ALA A 336 0.37 8.78 -14.45
C ALA A 336 -0.44 8.39 -13.22
N PHE A 337 -1.41 9.24 -12.88
CA PHE A 337 -2.32 9.05 -11.74
C PHE A 337 -3.75 8.95 -12.27
N TYR A 338 -4.44 7.88 -11.92
CA TYR A 338 -5.80 7.59 -12.37
C TYR A 338 -6.75 7.43 -11.19
N THR A 339 -8.02 7.77 -11.43
CA THR A 339 -9.13 7.41 -10.53
C THR A 339 -10.18 6.65 -11.32
N ASN A 340 -10.46 5.41 -10.93
CA ASN A 340 -11.38 4.53 -11.66
C ASN A 340 -11.11 4.49 -13.19
N GLY A 341 -9.83 4.53 -13.59
CA GLY A 341 -9.38 4.56 -14.98
C GLY A 341 -9.40 5.92 -15.68
N VAL A 342 -9.78 7.01 -15.00
CA VAL A 342 -9.73 8.38 -15.54
C VAL A 342 -8.44 9.06 -15.11
N LEU A 343 -7.65 9.56 -16.06
CA LEU A 343 -6.42 10.29 -15.80
C LEU A 343 -6.72 11.60 -15.05
N ILE A 344 -6.10 11.79 -13.88
CA ILE A 344 -6.30 12.97 -13.02
C ILE A 344 -5.03 13.81 -12.84
N GLY A 345 -3.86 13.26 -13.14
CA GLY A 345 -2.60 14.00 -13.04
C GLY A 345 -1.42 13.21 -13.59
N GLN A 346 -0.33 13.93 -13.84
CA GLN A 346 0.91 13.37 -14.37
C GLN A 346 2.11 14.11 -13.78
N THR A 347 3.21 13.38 -13.65
CA THR A 347 4.55 13.92 -13.36
C THR A 347 5.59 12.99 -14.00
N GLN A 348 6.85 13.14 -13.64
CA GLN A 348 7.95 12.32 -14.13
C GLN A 348 9.08 12.25 -13.11
N THR A 349 9.92 11.23 -13.20
CA THR A 349 11.17 11.16 -12.45
C THR A 349 12.07 12.35 -12.79
N GLN A 350 12.87 12.81 -11.83
CA GLN A 350 13.76 13.96 -11.99
C GLN A 350 15.19 13.56 -12.35
N ASN A 351 15.65 12.41 -11.85
CA ASN A 351 17.00 11.91 -12.07
C ASN A 351 16.98 10.52 -12.71
N ASP A 352 18.14 10.15 -13.26
CA ASP A 352 18.40 8.76 -13.60
C ASP A 352 18.42 7.94 -12.30
N ILE A 353 17.69 6.82 -12.27
CA ILE A 353 17.65 5.90 -11.14
C ILE A 353 18.58 4.71 -11.43
N PRO A 354 19.74 4.61 -10.77
CA PRO A 354 20.66 3.48 -10.97
C PRO A 354 20.01 2.13 -10.66
N MET A 355 20.63 1.05 -11.13
CA MET A 355 20.22 -0.32 -10.78
C MET A 355 20.15 -0.50 -9.27
N ASN A 356 19.09 -1.17 -8.79
CA ASN A 356 18.80 -1.41 -7.38
C ASN A 356 18.73 -0.13 -6.53
N SER A 357 18.21 0.95 -7.11
CA SER A 357 18.03 2.24 -6.46
C SER A 357 16.59 2.74 -6.60
N SER A 358 16.30 3.90 -6.00
CA SER A 358 14.96 4.51 -6.00
C SER A 358 15.02 6.04 -5.97
N GLU A 359 13.92 6.67 -6.36
CA GLU A 359 13.67 8.11 -6.26
C GLU A 359 12.28 8.34 -5.66
N SER A 360 12.20 9.16 -4.60
CA SER A 360 10.93 9.58 -4.01
C SER A 360 10.47 10.92 -4.61
N GLY A 361 9.16 11.08 -4.73
CA GLY A 361 8.52 12.28 -5.24
C GLY A 361 7.17 12.55 -4.59
N SER A 362 6.56 13.68 -4.94
CA SER A 362 5.19 13.99 -4.54
C SER A 362 4.47 14.84 -5.59
N ILE A 363 3.15 14.76 -5.60
CA ILE A 363 2.28 15.52 -6.48
C ILE A 363 1.01 15.95 -5.76
N SER A 364 0.52 17.16 -6.06
CA SER A 364 -0.81 17.61 -5.66
C SER A 364 -1.80 17.34 -6.79
N LEU A 365 -2.86 16.60 -6.49
CA LEU A 365 -3.92 16.19 -7.43
C LEU A 365 -5.24 16.83 -7.02
N THR A 366 -5.97 17.39 -7.98
CA THR A 366 -7.32 17.92 -7.75
C THR A 366 -8.35 16.98 -8.36
N ILE A 367 -9.23 16.40 -7.52
CA ILE A 367 -10.26 15.46 -7.96
C ILE A 367 -11.47 16.24 -8.46
N ASP A 368 -11.85 16.00 -9.72
CA ASP A 368 -13.02 16.63 -10.35
C ASP A 368 -14.29 16.35 -9.54
N SER A 369 -15.14 17.36 -9.36
CA SER A 369 -16.38 17.27 -8.57
C SER A 369 -17.44 16.34 -9.15
N SER A 370 -17.28 15.93 -10.42
CA SER A 370 -18.12 14.91 -11.06
C SER A 370 -17.81 13.48 -10.61
N LEU A 371 -16.63 13.25 -10.03
CA LEU A 371 -16.22 11.95 -9.51
C LEU A 371 -16.76 11.73 -8.09
N ALA A 372 -17.05 10.47 -7.73
CA ALA A 372 -17.48 10.11 -6.39
C ALA A 372 -16.45 10.50 -5.31
N SER A 373 -16.90 10.66 -4.06
CA SER A 373 -16.00 10.92 -2.93
C SER A 373 -15.21 9.67 -2.51
N ASN A 374 -15.59 8.48 -2.99
CA ASN A 374 -14.83 7.24 -2.83
C ASN A 374 -14.36 6.71 -4.20
N PHE A 375 -13.08 6.33 -4.30
CA PHE A 375 -12.49 5.84 -5.53
C PHE A 375 -11.19 5.08 -5.28
N ILE A 376 -10.76 4.29 -6.27
CA ILE A 376 -9.43 3.69 -6.31
C ILE A 376 -8.49 4.68 -6.98
N LEU A 377 -7.41 5.06 -6.28
CA LEU A 377 -6.28 5.78 -6.85
C LEU A 377 -5.28 4.76 -7.39
N SER A 378 -5.03 4.79 -8.69
CA SER A 378 -4.02 3.98 -9.36
C SER A 378 -2.87 4.87 -9.81
N VAL A 379 -1.64 4.45 -9.51
CA VAL A 379 -0.41 5.17 -9.87
C VAL A 379 0.44 4.24 -10.71
N VAL A 380 0.84 4.71 -11.89
CA VAL A 380 1.56 3.93 -12.90
C VAL A 380 2.82 4.67 -13.30
N VAL A 381 3.98 4.06 -13.08
CA VAL A 381 5.26 4.54 -13.62
C VAL A 381 5.45 4.05 -15.05
N ASP A 382 6.23 4.78 -15.84
CA ASP A 382 6.41 4.55 -17.27
C ASP A 382 5.14 4.73 -18.13
N ASP A 383 4.13 5.43 -17.60
CA ASP A 383 2.89 5.72 -18.34
C ASP A 383 2.77 7.23 -18.64
N ASP A 384 2.70 7.56 -19.92
CA ASP A 384 2.49 8.92 -20.43
C ASP A 384 1.03 9.40 -20.40
N GLY A 385 0.17 8.70 -19.66
CA GLY A 385 -1.26 8.99 -19.52
C GLY A 385 -2.13 8.30 -20.58
N THR A 386 -1.52 7.48 -21.44
CA THR A 386 -2.23 6.69 -22.47
C THR A 386 -2.48 5.25 -22.05
N GLY A 387 -1.93 4.81 -20.92
CA GLY A 387 -2.01 3.43 -20.44
C GLY A 387 -1.01 2.50 -21.13
N ASN A 388 0.01 3.03 -21.80
CA ASN A 388 1.07 2.24 -22.45
C ASN A 388 2.45 2.65 -21.90
N GLY A 389 3.31 1.65 -21.70
CA GLY A 389 4.74 1.83 -21.39
C GLY A 389 5.49 2.60 -22.47
N VAL A 390 6.40 3.48 -22.07
CA VAL A 390 7.28 4.28 -22.95
C VAL A 390 8.69 3.70 -23.01
N ILE A 391 9.15 3.09 -21.93
CA ILE A 391 10.47 2.50 -21.78
C ILE A 391 10.31 0.98 -21.79
N SER A 392 11.12 0.29 -22.58
CA SER A 392 11.16 -1.17 -22.51
C SER A 392 11.83 -1.60 -21.21
N GLU A 393 11.20 -2.52 -20.50
CA GLU A 393 11.58 -2.98 -19.17
C GLU A 393 11.71 -4.50 -19.11
N ASN A 394 12.38 -5.02 -18.08
CA ASN A 394 12.45 -6.47 -17.85
C ASN A 394 11.05 -7.06 -17.65
N ASN A 395 10.18 -6.32 -16.97
CA ASN A 395 8.80 -6.67 -16.71
C ASN A 395 7.92 -5.43 -16.97
N GLU A 396 6.87 -5.60 -17.77
CA GLU A 396 6.00 -4.51 -18.23
C GLU A 396 4.66 -4.49 -17.46
N ILE A 397 4.49 -5.40 -16.49
CA ILE A 397 3.21 -5.62 -15.79
C ILE A 397 3.30 -5.35 -14.27
N ASN A 398 4.44 -4.86 -13.78
CA ASN A 398 4.70 -4.50 -12.38
C ASN A 398 4.83 -2.98 -12.14
N ASN A 399 4.48 -2.17 -13.14
CA ASN A 399 4.62 -0.71 -13.15
C ASN A 399 3.52 0.04 -12.39
N SER A 400 2.49 -0.66 -11.88
CA SER A 400 1.31 -0.06 -11.27
C SER A 400 1.10 -0.46 -9.81
N THR A 401 0.57 0.46 -9.01
CA THR A 401 0.11 0.22 -7.65
C THR A 401 -1.20 0.97 -7.39
N GLU A 402 -2.01 0.48 -6.44
CA GLU A 402 -3.36 1.02 -6.20
C GLU A 402 -3.67 1.14 -4.71
N THR A 403 -4.52 2.11 -4.35
CA THR A 403 -5.05 2.27 -2.99
C THR A 403 -6.47 2.85 -3.00
N ASP A 404 -7.29 2.45 -2.02
CA ASP A 404 -8.64 2.98 -1.83
C ASP A 404 -8.58 4.35 -1.12
N ILE A 405 -9.29 5.34 -1.67
CA ILE A 405 -9.41 6.69 -1.10
C ILE A 405 -10.87 7.00 -0.84
N GLU A 406 -11.16 7.47 0.36
CA GLU A 406 -12.40 8.14 0.73
C GLU A 406 -12.06 9.59 1.12
N LEU A 407 -12.68 10.55 0.43
CA LEU A 407 -12.47 11.97 0.71
C LEU A 407 -13.01 12.31 2.09
N ILE A 408 -12.18 13.03 2.85
CA ILE A 408 -12.51 13.41 4.22
C ILE A 408 -13.50 14.59 4.20
N GLU A 409 -14.73 14.33 4.62
CA GLU A 409 -15.79 15.34 4.77
C GLU A 409 -16.12 15.58 6.25
N SER A 410 -16.41 16.83 6.62
CA SER A 410 -16.90 17.17 7.97
C SER A 410 -18.35 16.71 8.15
N VAL A 411 -18.71 16.35 9.38
CA VAL A 411 -20.11 16.06 9.74
C VAL A 411 -21.00 17.27 9.45
N PRO A 412 -22.28 17.08 9.05
CA PRO A 412 -23.22 18.17 8.86
C PRO A 412 -23.32 19.10 10.08
N ILE A 413 -23.49 20.41 9.81
CA ILE A 413 -23.54 21.44 10.85
C ILE A 413 -24.65 21.14 11.86
N THR A 414 -24.28 21.10 13.15
CA THR A 414 -25.22 20.88 14.25
C THR A 414 -25.52 22.18 14.99
N THR A 415 -26.80 22.46 15.25
CA THR A 415 -27.21 23.66 16.01
C THR A 415 -27.12 23.41 17.52
N LEU A 416 -26.31 24.16 18.25
CA LEU A 416 -26.16 24.02 19.71
C LEU A 416 -27.28 24.72 20.51
N GLY A 417 -28.11 25.53 19.84
CA GLY A 417 -29.22 26.25 20.44
C GLY A 417 -29.03 27.75 20.38
N ILE A 418 -29.56 28.45 21.39
CA ILE A 418 -29.60 29.92 21.45
C ILE A 418 -28.81 30.40 22.66
N LEU A 419 -27.85 31.30 22.43
CA LEU A 419 -27.16 32.04 23.49
C LEU A 419 -27.73 33.46 23.60
N THR A 420 -28.19 33.82 24.78
CA THR A 420 -28.65 35.19 25.05
C THR A 420 -27.53 36.06 25.61
N GLY A 421 -27.14 37.08 24.85
CA GLY A 421 -26.19 38.10 25.24
C GLY A 421 -26.82 39.31 25.93
N CYS A 422 -25.95 40.20 26.40
CA CYS A 422 -26.31 41.46 27.03
C CYS A 422 -26.19 42.60 26.04
N TYR A 423 -27.23 43.42 25.88
CA TYR A 423 -27.08 44.65 25.11
C TYR A 423 -25.96 45.54 25.68
N THR A 424 -25.15 46.10 24.79
CA THR A 424 -24.10 47.07 25.11
C THR A 424 -24.23 48.24 24.13
N GLY A 425 -24.81 49.35 24.59
CA GLY A 425 -25.12 50.47 23.69
C GLY A 425 -26.46 50.30 22.96
N ILE A 426 -26.56 50.87 21.75
CA ILE A 426 -27.82 50.99 21.00
C ILE A 426 -28.04 49.77 20.09
N ASP A 427 -27.00 49.36 19.34
CA ASP A 427 -27.08 48.36 18.26
C ASP A 427 -26.10 47.18 18.43
N GLU A 428 -25.47 47.04 19.59
CA GLU A 428 -24.50 45.97 19.88
C GLU A 428 -24.91 45.18 21.13
N ALA A 429 -24.42 43.95 21.22
CA ALA A 429 -24.53 43.10 22.39
C ALA A 429 -23.23 42.34 22.65
N THR A 430 -22.97 42.04 23.93
CA THR A 430 -21.85 41.25 24.41
C THR A 430 -22.29 39.83 24.77
N TYR A 431 -21.50 38.84 24.36
CA TYR A 431 -21.74 37.42 24.53
C TYR A 431 -20.55 36.72 25.16
N ASN A 432 -20.83 35.74 26.02
CA ASN A 432 -19.83 34.79 26.49
C ASN A 432 -20.00 33.47 25.72
N LEU A 433 -19.43 33.39 24.52
CA LEU A 433 -19.51 32.22 23.64
C LEU A 433 -18.88 30.97 24.28
N SER A 434 -17.86 31.16 25.13
CA SER A 434 -17.18 30.05 25.81
C SER A 434 -18.10 29.28 26.78
N SER A 435 -19.18 29.91 27.26
CA SER A 435 -20.16 29.26 28.14
C SER A 435 -20.83 28.03 27.50
N VAL A 436 -21.04 28.07 26.18
CA VAL A 436 -21.68 26.98 25.43
C VAL A 436 -20.79 25.74 25.37
N LEU A 437 -19.46 25.91 25.34
CA LEU A 437 -18.52 24.78 25.35
C LEU A 437 -18.60 24.01 26.67
N ILE A 438 -18.74 24.73 27.80
CA ILE A 438 -18.87 24.13 29.13
C ILE A 438 -20.18 23.33 29.23
N GLU A 439 -21.28 23.90 28.76
CA GLU A 439 -22.59 23.24 28.80
C GLU A 439 -22.65 21.99 27.91
N ALA A 440 -21.98 22.03 26.76
CA ALA A 440 -21.89 20.92 25.82
C ALA A 440 -20.75 19.92 26.13
N TYR A 441 -19.97 20.16 27.20
CA TYR A 441 -18.80 19.36 27.59
C TYR A 441 -17.70 19.24 26.51
N PHE A 442 -17.54 20.30 25.70
CA PHE A 442 -16.46 20.38 24.72
C PHE A 442 -15.16 20.91 25.34
N ASP A 443 -14.04 20.47 24.77
CA ASP A 443 -12.73 21.00 25.13
C ASP A 443 -12.57 22.42 24.58
N SER A 444 -12.26 23.37 25.45
CA SER A 444 -12.04 24.77 25.05
C SER A 444 -10.74 24.98 24.29
N GLU A 445 -9.76 24.06 24.39
CA GLU A 445 -8.47 24.20 23.69
C GLU A 445 -8.54 23.85 22.20
N THR A 446 -9.57 23.09 21.79
CA THR A 446 -9.75 22.64 20.39
C THR A 446 -10.83 23.42 19.64
N ALA A 447 -11.51 24.36 20.32
CA ALA A 447 -12.64 25.09 19.78
C ALA A 447 -12.23 26.49 19.28
N ASN A 448 -12.52 26.77 18.01
CA ASN A 448 -12.35 28.08 17.40
C ASN A 448 -13.72 28.65 16.96
N PHE A 449 -13.93 29.94 17.19
CA PHE A 449 -15.20 30.62 16.87
C PHE A 449 -15.04 31.56 15.68
N TYR A 450 -16.04 31.63 14.82
CA TYR A 450 -16.04 32.45 13.61
C TYR A 450 -17.39 33.15 13.43
N ALA A 451 -17.37 34.40 12.96
CA ALA A 451 -18.58 35.17 12.69
C ALA A 451 -19.35 34.65 11.47
N THR A 452 -18.67 34.06 10.49
CA THR A 452 -19.28 33.52 9.28
C THR A 452 -18.80 32.10 8.99
N LEU A 453 -19.60 31.36 8.22
CA LEU A 453 -19.25 30.00 7.80
C LEU A 453 -18.08 29.99 6.80
N ASP A 454 -17.99 30.99 5.93
CA ASP A 454 -16.89 31.14 4.98
C ASP A 454 -15.54 31.35 5.69
N ASP A 455 -15.54 32.20 6.73
CA ASP A 455 -14.36 32.43 7.58
C ASP A 455 -13.90 31.13 8.29
N LEU A 456 -14.86 30.33 8.76
CA LEU A 456 -14.58 29.03 9.38
C LEU A 456 -13.91 28.06 8.40
N TYR A 457 -14.45 27.89 7.20
CA TYR A 457 -13.92 26.95 6.20
C TYR A 457 -12.52 27.35 5.71
N ASN A 458 -12.26 28.66 5.59
CA ASN A 458 -10.96 29.17 5.19
C ASN A 458 -9.99 29.36 6.37
N ASN A 459 -10.44 29.14 7.60
CA ASN A 459 -9.70 29.39 8.83
C ASN A 459 -9.17 30.85 8.94
N ILE A 460 -10.03 31.81 8.64
CA ILE A 460 -9.72 33.25 8.63
C ILE A 460 -10.55 33.93 9.72
N GLY A 461 -9.99 34.93 10.42
CA GLY A 461 -10.79 35.80 11.28
C GLY A 461 -11.37 35.13 12.54
N ALA A 462 -10.67 34.15 13.12
CA ALA A 462 -11.09 33.52 14.38
C ALA A 462 -11.29 34.57 15.49
N ILE A 463 -12.39 34.46 16.23
CA ILE A 463 -12.75 35.36 17.32
C ILE A 463 -11.77 35.15 18.48
N LEU A 464 -10.98 36.17 18.77
CA LEU A 464 -9.86 36.10 19.72
C LEU A 464 -10.29 36.14 21.19
N ASN A 465 -11.44 36.75 21.51
CA ASN A 465 -11.96 36.84 22.87
C ASN A 465 -13.40 36.33 22.94
N PRO A 466 -13.62 35.00 22.87
CA PRO A 466 -14.96 34.42 22.84
C PRO A 466 -15.75 34.64 24.14
N SER A 467 -15.10 34.93 25.26
CA SER A 467 -15.77 35.17 26.55
C SER A 467 -16.41 36.56 26.68
N GLU A 468 -15.98 37.51 25.84
CA GLU A 468 -16.48 38.89 25.80
C GLU A 468 -16.66 39.33 24.33
N TYR A 469 -17.29 38.48 23.53
CA TYR A 469 -17.51 38.76 22.11
C TYR A 469 -18.57 39.85 21.94
N ILE A 470 -18.23 40.93 21.23
CA ILE A 470 -19.13 42.04 20.92
C ILE A 470 -19.45 42.01 19.43
N CYS A 471 -20.74 41.97 19.09
CA CYS A 471 -21.20 42.02 17.70
C CYS A 471 -22.48 42.85 17.56
N SER A 472 -22.88 43.09 16.31
CA SER A 472 -24.13 43.78 16.03
C SER A 472 -25.32 42.92 16.47
N ILE A 473 -26.40 43.55 16.90
CA ILE A 473 -27.68 42.85 17.16
C ILE A 473 -28.33 42.28 15.88
N GLU A 474 -27.84 42.69 14.71
CA GLU A 474 -28.24 42.10 13.42
C GLU A 474 -27.53 40.76 13.16
N ASP A 475 -26.42 40.48 13.85
CA ASP A 475 -25.71 39.21 13.75
C ASP A 475 -26.43 38.15 14.59
N SER A 476 -27.08 37.21 13.91
CA SER A 476 -27.90 36.20 14.58
C SER A 476 -27.17 34.87 14.82
N THR A 477 -25.96 34.69 14.30
CA THR A 477 -25.32 33.37 14.31
C THR A 477 -23.80 33.48 14.38
N VAL A 478 -23.20 32.61 15.20
CA VAL A 478 -21.75 32.37 15.26
C VAL A 478 -21.51 30.88 14.99
N TYR A 479 -20.39 30.57 14.35
CA TYR A 479 -20.00 29.19 14.05
C TYR A 479 -18.82 28.77 14.92
N ILE A 480 -18.79 27.48 15.27
CA ILE A 480 -17.79 26.88 16.13
C ILE A 480 -17.17 25.72 15.36
N LYS A 481 -15.85 25.72 15.26
CA LYS A 481 -15.05 24.62 14.71
C LYS A 481 -14.38 23.90 15.87
N ILE A 482 -14.62 22.61 16.00
CA ILE A 482 -13.97 21.76 17.00
C ILE A 482 -13.09 20.75 16.27
N ASP A 483 -11.80 20.74 16.57
CA ASP A 483 -10.89 19.76 15.97
C ASP A 483 -11.27 18.34 16.44
N SER A 484 -11.47 17.45 15.47
CA SER A 484 -11.88 16.06 15.66
C SER A 484 -11.25 15.22 14.54
N GLU A 485 -11.09 13.91 14.76
CA GLU A 485 -10.47 12.98 13.82
C GLU A 485 -11.57 12.14 13.12
N PRO A 486 -11.51 11.93 11.78
CA PRO A 486 -10.50 12.39 10.82
C PRO A 486 -10.74 13.82 10.31
N CYS A 487 -11.82 14.47 10.76
CA CYS A 487 -12.17 15.82 10.37
C CYS A 487 -12.86 16.62 11.47
N TYR A 488 -12.69 17.94 11.45
CA TYR A 488 -13.31 18.85 12.40
C TYR A 488 -14.84 18.82 12.33
N GLU A 489 -15.47 19.10 13.46
CA GLU A 489 -16.91 19.26 13.59
C GLU A 489 -17.29 20.75 13.53
N VAL A 490 -18.42 21.04 12.91
CA VAL A 490 -18.94 22.41 12.77
C VAL A 490 -20.27 22.53 13.49
N PHE A 491 -20.37 23.54 14.35
CA PHE A 491 -21.60 23.88 15.04
C PHE A 491 -22.02 25.30 14.71
N SER A 492 -23.33 25.55 14.77
CA SER A 492 -23.88 26.90 14.73
C SER A 492 -24.57 27.24 16.05
N LEU A 493 -24.37 28.47 16.50
CA LEU A 493 -24.97 29.02 17.71
C LEU A 493 -25.79 30.24 17.33
N GLU A 494 -27.09 30.21 17.61
CA GLU A 494 -27.96 31.36 17.41
C GLU A 494 -27.76 32.37 18.54
N LEU A 495 -27.64 33.65 18.21
CA LEU A 495 -27.45 34.74 19.15
C LEU A 495 -28.73 35.54 19.30
N THR A 496 -29.19 35.69 20.54
CA THR A 496 -30.27 36.60 20.91
C THR A 496 -29.76 37.59 21.96
N SER A 497 -30.41 38.74 22.13
CA SER A 497 -29.95 39.75 23.08
C SER A 497 -31.06 40.17 24.04
N SER A 498 -30.73 40.37 25.31
CA SER A 498 -31.67 40.82 26.34
C SER A 498 -31.08 41.94 27.20
N ASP A 499 -31.95 42.67 27.90
CA ASP A 499 -31.54 43.71 28.85
C ASP A 499 -30.89 43.09 30.07
N CYS A 500 -29.65 43.47 30.35
CA CYS A 500 -28.91 42.93 31.50
C CYS A 500 -29.09 43.79 32.75
N GLU A 501 -29.39 43.14 33.86
CA GLU A 501 -29.68 43.81 35.11
C GLU A 501 -28.37 44.34 35.74
N PRO A 502 -28.27 45.65 36.05
CA PRO A 502 -27.10 46.19 36.72
C PRO A 502 -27.00 45.67 38.16
N GLU A 503 -25.79 45.35 38.60
CA GLU A 503 -25.54 44.92 39.98
C GLU A 503 -25.34 46.15 40.87
N ILE A 504 -26.31 46.37 41.76
CA ILE A 504 -26.35 47.55 42.62
C ILE A 504 -25.75 47.21 43.99
N PRO A 505 -24.57 47.75 44.35
CA PRO A 505 -23.94 47.44 45.63
C PRO A 505 -24.74 48.02 46.80
N GLN A 506 -24.61 47.42 47.99
CA GLN A 506 -25.34 47.86 49.18
C GLN A 506 -24.59 48.91 50.01
N GLY A 507 -23.37 49.28 49.62
CA GLY A 507 -22.60 50.33 50.28
C GLY A 507 -21.32 50.69 49.54
N PHE A 508 -20.76 51.84 49.89
CA PHE A 508 -19.49 52.35 49.35
C PHE A 508 -18.82 53.29 50.35
N SER A 509 -17.52 53.54 50.18
CA SER A 509 -16.71 54.33 51.11
C SER A 509 -15.83 55.38 50.45
N PRO A 510 -16.25 56.67 50.38
CA PRO A 510 -15.44 57.75 49.80
C PRO A 510 -14.34 58.22 50.75
N ASN A 511 -13.35 57.37 51.03
CA ASN A 511 -12.21 57.66 51.92
C ASN A 511 -10.91 57.98 51.14
N GLY A 512 -10.92 57.83 49.81
CA GLY A 512 -9.80 58.12 48.92
C GLY A 512 -8.74 57.03 48.88
N ASP A 513 -9.06 55.80 49.28
CA ASP A 513 -8.14 54.66 49.21
C ASP A 513 -8.11 53.96 47.84
N GLY A 514 -8.96 54.40 46.90
CA GLY A 514 -9.10 53.86 45.55
C GLY A 514 -10.14 52.76 45.42
N PHE A 515 -10.72 52.26 46.52
CA PHE A 515 -11.69 51.17 46.55
C PHE A 515 -13.07 51.65 46.99
N ASN A 516 -14.08 51.43 46.14
CA ASN A 516 -15.47 51.82 46.42
C ASN A 516 -15.62 53.31 46.83
N ASP A 517 -14.78 54.20 46.28
CA ASP A 517 -14.80 55.64 46.60
C ASP A 517 -16.06 56.39 46.11
N TRP A 518 -16.87 55.72 45.29
CA TRP A 518 -18.10 56.25 44.75
C TRP A 518 -19.09 55.10 44.56
N PHE A 519 -20.36 55.43 44.37
CA PHE A 519 -21.42 54.44 44.20
C PHE A 519 -21.36 53.80 42.80
N ASN A 520 -20.44 52.84 42.66
CA ASN A 520 -20.12 52.14 41.42
C ASN A 520 -21.06 50.96 41.18
N ILE A 521 -22.21 51.24 40.56
CA ILE A 521 -23.15 50.23 40.08
C ILE A 521 -22.55 49.51 38.87
N GLN A 522 -22.26 48.22 39.00
CA GLN A 522 -21.65 47.43 37.92
C GLN A 522 -22.66 47.21 36.78
N GLY A 523 -22.19 47.27 35.54
CA GLY A 523 -23.06 47.14 34.36
C GLY A 523 -23.96 48.36 34.10
N LEU A 524 -23.90 49.42 34.91
CA LEU A 524 -24.72 50.62 34.68
C LEU A 524 -24.08 51.58 33.67
N TYR A 525 -22.84 51.97 33.93
CA TYR A 525 -22.17 53.09 33.26
C TYR A 525 -21.64 52.77 31.86
N ASN A 526 -21.59 51.49 31.50
CA ASN A 526 -21.17 50.97 30.21
C ASN A 526 -22.32 50.41 29.36
N VAL A 527 -23.50 50.17 29.95
CA VAL A 527 -24.68 49.63 29.23
C VAL A 527 -25.77 50.69 29.07
N TYR A 528 -26.07 51.44 30.14
CA TYR A 528 -27.19 52.37 30.19
C TYR A 528 -26.69 53.83 30.20
N PHE A 529 -26.16 54.31 29.07
CA PHE A 529 -25.56 55.65 28.97
C PHE A 529 -26.53 56.81 29.30
N GLN A 530 -27.83 56.59 29.12
CA GLN A 530 -28.88 57.57 29.39
C GLN A 530 -29.53 57.41 30.78
N HIS A 531 -28.94 56.61 31.67
CA HIS A 531 -29.49 56.40 33.00
C HIS A 531 -29.55 57.70 33.83
N GLU A 532 -30.49 57.73 34.77
CA GLU A 532 -30.61 58.78 35.77
C GLU A 532 -30.65 58.16 37.16
N LEU A 533 -29.67 58.52 37.99
CA LEU A 533 -29.55 58.06 39.37
C LEU A 533 -30.01 59.17 40.33
N LEU A 534 -31.08 58.93 41.07
CA LEU A 534 -31.60 59.85 42.08
C LEU A 534 -31.32 59.31 43.47
N ILE A 535 -30.69 60.09 44.35
CA ILE A 535 -30.44 59.71 45.75
C ILE A 535 -31.22 60.61 46.69
N TYR A 536 -31.86 59.99 47.67
CA TYR A 536 -32.69 60.60 48.68
C TYR A 536 -32.13 60.33 50.08
N ASN A 537 -32.25 61.30 50.98
CA ASN A 537 -31.98 61.06 52.39
C ASN A 537 -33.14 60.32 53.08
N ARG A 538 -32.95 59.94 54.36
CA ARG A 538 -33.97 59.26 55.18
C ARG A 538 -35.31 59.99 55.35
N LEU A 539 -35.38 61.28 55.00
CA LEU A 539 -36.60 62.10 55.07
C LEU A 539 -37.31 62.21 53.71
N GLY A 540 -36.83 61.50 52.68
CA GLY A 540 -37.38 61.55 51.32
C GLY A 540 -36.97 62.79 50.52
N VAL A 541 -35.96 63.53 50.96
CA VAL A 541 -35.47 64.72 50.24
C VAL A 541 -34.40 64.31 49.23
N LEU A 542 -34.56 64.72 47.96
CA LEU A 542 -33.58 64.52 46.90
C LEU A 542 -32.30 65.30 47.22
N ILE A 543 -31.19 64.59 47.34
CA ILE A 543 -29.86 65.15 47.67
C ILE A 543 -28.86 65.02 46.52
N PHE A 544 -29.07 64.07 45.62
CA PHE A 544 -28.19 63.89 44.46
C PHE A 544 -28.97 63.45 43.23
N LYS A 545 -28.57 63.96 42.07
CA LYS A 545 -29.00 63.53 40.74
C LYS A 545 -27.75 63.28 39.89
N GLY A 546 -27.57 62.05 39.44
CA GLY A 546 -26.42 61.57 38.65
C GLY A 546 -26.81 61.09 37.27
N THR A 547 -25.80 60.99 36.43
CA THR A 547 -25.81 60.50 35.04
C THR A 547 -24.48 59.80 34.78
N ASN A 548 -24.21 59.36 33.55
CA ASN A 548 -22.93 58.71 33.23
C ASN A 548 -21.69 59.56 33.57
N ASP A 549 -21.79 60.88 33.38
CA ASP A 549 -20.71 61.84 33.65
C ASP A 549 -20.69 62.36 35.10
N VAL A 550 -21.74 62.07 35.87
CA VAL A 550 -21.94 62.63 37.22
C VAL A 550 -22.18 61.48 38.19
N LYS A 551 -21.07 60.92 38.68
CA LYS A 551 -21.02 59.79 39.63
C LYS A 551 -21.23 60.25 41.06
N TRP A 552 -21.83 59.40 41.90
CA TRP A 552 -22.09 59.78 43.30
C TRP A 552 -20.93 59.39 44.21
N GLU A 553 -20.14 60.39 44.59
CA GLU A 553 -18.98 60.27 45.51
C GLU A 553 -19.36 60.53 46.98
N GLY A 554 -20.63 60.32 47.34
CA GLY A 554 -21.12 60.62 48.70
C GLY A 554 -21.34 62.11 48.99
N LYS A 555 -21.32 62.97 47.96
CA LYS A 555 -21.62 64.42 48.06
C LYS A 555 -23.00 64.76 47.49
N ALA A 556 -23.63 65.81 47.98
CA ALA A 556 -24.91 66.29 47.47
C ALA A 556 -24.74 67.36 46.38
N ASN A 557 -25.41 67.18 45.24
CA ASN A 557 -25.49 68.19 44.18
C ASN A 557 -26.91 68.81 44.04
N LYS A 558 -27.87 68.33 44.84
CA LYS A 558 -29.25 68.82 44.95
C LYS A 558 -29.65 69.02 46.41
N GLY A 559 -30.79 69.70 46.61
CA GLY A 559 -31.39 69.86 47.94
C GLY A 559 -30.62 70.82 48.87
N PRO A 560 -31.03 70.90 50.14
CA PRO A 560 -30.49 71.86 51.12
C PRO A 560 -29.07 71.54 51.58
N LEU A 561 -28.56 70.34 51.29
CA LEU A 561 -27.20 69.89 51.63
C LEU A 561 -26.21 70.06 50.47
N LYS A 562 -26.60 70.76 49.39
CA LYS A 562 -25.75 70.96 48.21
C LYS A 562 -24.43 71.62 48.60
N GLY A 563 -23.31 70.96 48.27
CA GLY A 563 -21.97 71.47 48.55
C GLY A 563 -20.88 70.42 48.32
N GLU A 564 -19.63 70.79 48.62
CA GLU A 564 -18.44 69.95 48.40
C GLU A 564 -18.14 68.99 49.56
N SER A 565 -18.85 69.12 50.69
CA SER A 565 -18.67 68.27 51.85
C SER A 565 -19.31 66.90 51.66
N LEU A 566 -18.66 65.85 52.18
CA LEU A 566 -19.25 64.52 52.29
C LEU A 566 -20.54 64.57 53.12
N LEU A 567 -21.53 63.82 52.66
CA LEU A 567 -22.77 63.62 53.39
C LEU A 567 -22.51 62.78 54.65
N PRO A 568 -23.30 62.95 55.72
CA PRO A 568 -23.13 62.16 56.94
C PRO A 568 -23.23 60.65 56.68
N VAL A 569 -22.43 59.87 57.41
CA VAL A 569 -22.53 58.39 57.45
C VAL A 569 -23.97 57.97 57.72
N GLY A 570 -24.46 57.02 56.93
CA GLY A 570 -25.80 56.48 57.07
C GLY A 570 -26.38 55.89 55.80
N THR A 571 -27.62 55.42 55.92
CA THR A 571 -28.38 54.85 54.81
C THR A 571 -29.06 55.94 53.99
N TYR A 572 -28.88 55.85 52.68
CA TYR A 572 -29.53 56.64 51.66
C TYR A 572 -30.39 55.75 50.78
N PHE A 573 -31.36 56.33 50.09
CA PHE A 573 -32.28 55.61 49.20
C PHE A 573 -32.06 56.06 47.77
N TYR A 574 -32.11 55.13 46.82
CA TYR A 574 -31.94 55.46 45.41
C TYR A 574 -33.21 55.14 44.60
N VAL A 575 -33.41 55.92 43.54
CA VAL A 575 -34.28 55.59 42.40
C VAL A 575 -33.40 55.66 41.16
N LEU A 576 -33.24 54.54 40.48
CA LEU A 576 -32.42 54.39 39.29
C LEU A 576 -33.33 54.18 38.08
N HIS A 577 -33.39 55.19 37.24
CA HIS A 577 -34.03 55.11 35.94
C HIS A 577 -32.99 54.67 34.91
N LEU A 578 -33.14 53.48 34.34
CA LEU A 578 -32.23 53.01 33.29
C LEU A 578 -32.48 53.70 31.94
N ASN A 579 -33.69 54.25 31.75
CA ASN A 579 -34.13 54.98 30.55
C ASN A 579 -33.88 54.22 29.24
N SER A 580 -33.97 52.88 29.29
CA SER A 580 -33.87 51.98 28.16
C SER A 580 -35.09 51.06 28.12
N ARG A 581 -35.59 50.80 26.90
CA ARG A 581 -36.52 49.70 26.55
C ARG A 581 -37.71 49.47 27.49
N ASN A 582 -38.29 50.54 28.05
CA ASN A 582 -39.43 50.52 28.98
C ASN A 582 -39.18 49.75 30.30
N ILE A 583 -37.92 49.66 30.76
CA ILE A 583 -37.60 49.04 32.04
C ILE A 583 -38.10 49.92 33.21
N GLU A 584 -38.77 49.31 34.19
CA GLU A 584 -39.23 50.03 35.38
C GLU A 584 -38.06 50.56 36.23
N PRO A 585 -38.21 51.71 36.92
CA PRO A 585 -37.15 52.25 37.76
C PRO A 585 -36.83 51.29 38.92
N LYS A 586 -35.53 51.05 39.15
CA LYS A 586 -35.07 50.26 40.30
C LYS A 586 -34.96 51.14 41.53
N THR A 587 -35.42 50.65 42.68
CA THR A 587 -35.36 51.39 43.94
C THR A 587 -34.74 50.55 45.03
N GLY A 588 -33.98 51.19 45.92
CA GLY A 588 -33.37 50.48 47.05
C GLY A 588 -32.67 51.42 47.99
N TRP A 589 -31.75 50.87 48.79
CA TRP A 589 -30.94 51.61 49.73
C TRP A 589 -29.45 51.34 49.51
N VAL A 590 -28.64 52.27 49.98
CA VAL A 590 -27.17 52.21 49.92
C VAL A 590 -26.62 52.83 51.20
N TYR A 591 -25.65 52.15 51.82
CA TYR A 591 -24.99 52.61 53.03
C TYR A 591 -23.71 53.39 52.68
N LEU A 592 -23.66 54.65 53.09
CA LEU A 592 -22.48 55.50 52.97
C LEU A 592 -21.69 55.42 54.29
N ASN A 593 -20.42 55.05 54.21
CA ASN A 593 -19.47 55.01 55.32
C ASN A 593 -18.11 55.59 54.87
N TYR A 594 -17.23 56.06 55.74
CA TYR A 594 -15.88 56.49 55.33
C TYR A 594 -14.92 56.53 56.51
#